data_AF-A0A7J6WS60-F1
#
_entry.id   AF-A0A7J6WS60-F1
#
_cell.length_a   1.000
_cell.length_b   1.000
_cell.length_c   1.000
_cell.angle_alpha   90.00
_cell.angle_beta   90.00
_cell.angle_gamma   90.00
#
_symmetry.space_group_name_H-M   'P 1'
#
loop_
_entity.id
_entity.type
_entity.pdbx_description
1 polymer ?
#
loop_
_entity_poly.entity_id
_entity_poly.type
_entity_poly.pdbx_seq_one_letter_code
_entity_poly.pdbx_strand_id
1 'polypeptide(L)' 'MMILNVTVEGSPGPVGTLVKLRASVEDTIKLVVDKYSKEGRSPQLGRDNVSFLDLHHSHFSLENKQVQSSNPTNKCI' A
#
# COMPACT_ATOMS: atom_id res chain seq x y z
N MET A 1 -9.36 -7.96 7.14
CA MET A 1 -7.89 -7.97 7.11
C MET A 1 -7.48 -8.17 5.66
N MET A 2 -6.57 -7.37 5.12
CA MET A 2 -6.19 -7.41 3.70
C MET A 2 -4.69 -7.66 3.56
N ILE A 3 -4.29 -8.28 2.45
CA ILE A 3 -2.89 -8.51 2.09
C ILE A 3 -2.49 -7.47 1.05
N LEU A 4 -1.37 -6.80 1.27
CA LEU A 4 -0.73 -5.90 0.31
C LEU A 4 0.58 -6.50 -0.16
N ASN A 5 0.78 -6.53 -1.47
CA ASN A 5 2.05 -6.90 -2.08
C ASN A 5 2.83 -5.60 -2.34
N VAL A 6 3.86 -5.36 -1.55
CA VAL A 6 4.68 -4.16 -1.67
C VAL A 6 6.04 -4.54 -2.24
N THR A 7 6.36 -4.00 -3.40
CA THR A 7 7.68 -4.16 -4.03
C THR A 7 8.58 -3.03 -3.55
N VAL A 8 9.79 -3.39 -3.11
CA VAL A 8 10.82 -2.41 -2.76
C VAL A 8 11.82 -2.38 -3.90
N GLU A 9 12.16 -1.18 -4.37
CA GLU A 9 13.17 -1.00 -5.42
C GLU A 9 14.51 -1.63 -5.03
N GLY A 10 15.08 -2.42 -5.95
CA GLY A 10 16.32 -3.17 -5.72
C GLY A 10 16.19 -4.42 -4.83
N SER A 11 14.99 -4.74 -4.32
CA SER A 11 14.77 -5.98 -3.57
C SER A 11 14.57 -7.20 -4.48
N PRO A 12 14.84 -8.44 -4.00
CA PRO A 12 14.71 -9.66 -4.82
C PRO A 12 13.27 -10.04 -5.19
N GLY A 13 12.26 -9.37 -4.61
CA GLY A 13 10.85 -9.70 -4.83
C GLY A 13 9.91 -8.98 -3.86
N PRO A 14 8.58 -9.11 -4.08
CA PRO A 14 7.58 -8.39 -3.31
C PRO A 14 7.47 -8.90 -1.86
N VAL A 15 7.26 -7.97 -0.93
CA VAL A 15 6.94 -8.25 0.47
C VAL A 15 5.43 -8.20 0.66
N GLY A 16 4.84 -9.36 0.94
CA GLY A 16 3.43 -9.44 1.31
C GLY A 16 3.25 -9.01 2.76
N THR A 17 2.47 -7.97 3.04
CA THR A 17 2.16 -7.53 4.41
C THR A 17 0.66 -7.56 4.69
N LEU A 18 0.29 -7.75 5.95
CA LEU A 18 -1.11 -7.81 6.39
C LEU A 18 -1.49 -6.52 7.08
N VAL A 19 -2.40 -5.74 6.49
CA VAL A 19 -2.85 -4.48 7.08
C VAL A 19 -4.31 -4.53 7.51
N LYS A 20 -4.64 -3.65 8.45
CA LYS A 20 -6.02 -3.40 8.89
C LYS A 20 -6.71 -2.46 7.89
N LEU A 21 -8.03 -2.61 7.75
CA LEU A 21 -8.84 -1.79 6.83
C LEU A 21 -8.84 -0.28 7.17
N ARG A 22 -8.39 0.08 8.37
CA ARG A 22 -8.27 1.46 8.87
C ARG A 22 -6.80 1.90 9.05
N ALA A 23 -5.84 1.14 8.54
CA ALA A 23 -4.43 1.54 8.63
C ALA A 23 -4.17 2.71 7.66
N SER A 24 -3.41 3.70 8.14
CA SER A 24 -2.94 4.78 7.28
C SER A 24 -1.82 4.30 6.34
N VAL A 25 -1.48 5.11 5.34
CA VAL A 25 -0.33 4.86 4.46
C VAL A 25 0.97 4.78 5.28
N GLU A 26 1.16 5.69 6.23
CA GLU A 26 2.32 5.70 7.13
C GLU A 26 2.41 4.44 7.99
N ASP A 27 1.29 3.96 8.52
CA ASP A 27 1.24 2.70 9.28
C ASP A 27 1.63 1.51 8.39
N THR A 28 1.20 1.54 7.13
CA THR A 28 1.52 0.50 6.14
C THR A 28 3.01 0.50 5.82
N ILE A 29 3.61 1.66 5.58
CA ILE A 29 5.04 1.80 5.29
C ILE A 29 5.86 1.29 6.49
N LYS A 30 5.54 1.71 7.71
CA LYS A 30 6.21 1.24 8.93
C LYS A 30 6.15 -0.28 9.05
N LEU A 31 4.99 -0.87 8.77
CA LEU A 31 4.80 -2.31 8.82
C LEU A 31 5.64 -3.04 7.77
N VAL A 32 5.71 -2.51 6.54
CA VAL A 32 6.53 -3.09 5.47
C VAL A 32 8.01 -3.01 5.82
N VAL A 33 8.49 -1.85 6.29
CA VAL A 33 9.91 -1.65 6.64
C VAL A 33 10.32 -2.57 7.78
N ASP A 34 9.50 -2.69 8.82
CA ASP A 34 9.74 -3.61 9.92
C ASP A 34 9.77 -5.07 9.44
N LYS A 35 8.80 -5.47 8.61
CA LYS A 35 8.74 -6.83 8.05
C LYS A 35 9.94 -7.14 7.15
N TYR A 36 10.26 -6.23 6.23
CA TYR A 36 11.39 -6.34 5.31
C TYR A 36 12.72 -6.48 6.06
N SER A 37 12.90 -5.68 7.13
CA SER A 37 14.09 -5.75 7.99
C SER A 37 14.16 -7.06 8.77
N LYS A 38 13.03 -7.54 9.31
CA LYS A 38 12.95 -8.84 10.02
C LYS A 38 13.24 -10.02 9.10
N GLU A 39 12.86 -9.93 7.83
CA GLU A 39 13.17 -10.93 6.81
C GLU A 39 14.63 -10.84 6.33
N GLY A 40 15.44 -9.90 6.86
CA GLY A 40 16.87 -9.79 6.56
C GLY A 40 17.17 -9.44 5.11
N ARG A 41 16.22 -8.80 4.42
CA ARG A 41 16.34 -8.54 2.98
C ARG A 41 17.34 -7.43 2.67
N SER A 42 17.96 -7.55 1.50
CA SER A 42 18.87 -6.57 0.91
C SER A 42 18.24 -5.94 -0.33
N PRO A 43 18.36 -4.63 -0.57
CA PRO A 43 19.10 -3.63 0.24
C PRO A 43 18.40 -3.32 1.56
N GLN A 44 19.17 -3.02 2.62
CA GLN A 44 18.60 -2.71 3.94
C GLN A 44 17.85 -1.38 3.89
N LEU A 45 16.59 -1.39 4.32
CA LEU A 45 15.80 -0.18 4.49
C LEU A 45 16.19 0.47 5.82
N GLY A 46 16.96 1.57 5.74
CA GLY A 46 17.30 2.36 6.91
C GLY A 46 16.03 2.84 7.61
N ARG A 47 15.86 2.49 8.88
CA ARG A 47 14.67 2.81 9.69
C ARG A 47 14.44 4.32 9.84
N ASP A 48 15.49 5.10 9.61
CA ASP A 48 15.50 6.57 9.65
C ASP A 48 14.94 7.21 8.37
N ASN A 49 14.80 6.44 7.29
CA ASN A 49 14.32 6.93 5.99
C ASN A 49 12.82 6.67 5.75
N VAL A 50 12.07 6.19 6.75
CA VAL A 50 10.64 5.89 6.61
C VAL A 50 9.84 7.13 6.17
N SER A 51 10.28 8.32 6.55
CA SER A 51 9.68 9.61 6.14
C SER A 51 9.95 9.99 4.67
N PHE A 52 10.92 9.34 4.01
CA PHE A 52 11.21 9.52 2.58
C PHE A 52 10.59 8.40 1.72
N LEU A 53 9.87 7.45 2.33
CA LEU A 53 9.20 6.38 1.61
C LEU A 53 7.78 6.81 1.28
N ASP A 54 7.45 6.80 0.00
CA ASP A 54 6.08 7.02 -0.49
C ASP A 54 5.51 5.73 -1.05
N LEU A 55 4.22 5.50 -0.77
CA LEU A 55 3.47 4.38 -1.34
C LEU A 55 2.80 4.86 -2.63
N HIS A 56 3.39 4.53 -3.78
CA HIS A 56 2.74 4.78 -5.06
C HIS A 56 1.72 3.70 -5.38
N HIS A 57 0.52 4.11 -5.79
CA HIS A 57 -0.46 3.20 -6.37
C HIS A 57 0.09 2.66 -7.69
N SER A 58 0.38 1.35 -7.76
CA SER A 58 0.66 0.72 -9.04
C SER A 58 -0.60 0.75 -9.90
N HIS A 59 -0.49 1.20 -11.15
CA HIS A 59 -1.58 1.19 -12.14
C HIS A 59 -2.19 -0.20 -12.38
N PHE A 60 -1.51 -1.27 -11.95
CA PHE A 60 -2.00 -2.64 -11.99
C PHE A 60 -2.95 -2.99 -10.82
N SER A 61 -3.18 -2.07 -9.88
CA SER A 61 -4.14 -2.25 -8.78
C SER A 61 -5.56 -2.08 -9.31
N LEU A 62 -6.02 -3.14 -9.97
CA LEU A 62 -7.39 -3.46 -10.39
C LEU A 62 -8.40 -2.33 -10.24
N GLU A 63 -8.95 -1.91 -11.38
CA GLU A 63 -10.21 -1.19 -11.52
C GLU A 63 -11.36 -1.89 -10.79
N ASN A 64 -11.37 -1.89 -9.46
CA ASN A 64 -12.55 -2.16 -8.68
C ASN A 64 -13.24 -0.82 -8.45
N LYS A 65 -13.78 -0.27 -9.55
CA LYS A 65 -14.83 0.75 -9.49
C LYS A 65 -16.03 0.12 -8.77
N GLN A 66 -16.05 0.15 -7.44
CA GLN A 66 -17.30 0.17 -6.69
C GLN A 66 -17.90 1.58 -6.92
N VAL A 67 -18.41 1.82 -8.13
CA VAL A 67 -19.34 2.91 -8.39
C VAL A 67 -20.64 2.50 -7.71
N GLN A 68 -20.84 2.92 -6.46
CA GLN A 68 -22.12 3.30 -5.82
C GLN A 68 -21.71 4.15 -4.59
N SER A 69 -22.07 5.42 -4.44
CA SER A 69 -23.44 5.94 -4.41
C SER A 69 -23.47 7.49 -4.37
N SER A 70 -24.60 8.03 -4.83
CA SER A 70 -25.19 9.37 -4.59
C SER A 70 -25.04 10.43 -5.70
N ASN A 71 -26.06 10.52 -6.58
CA ASN A 71 -27.05 11.61 -6.50
C ASN A 71 -28.20 11.37 -7.52
N PRO A 72 -29.47 11.14 -7.11
CA PRO A 72 -30.60 11.25 -8.02
C PRO A 72 -31.02 12.71 -8.08
N THR A 73 -30.52 13.45 -9.06
CA THR A 73 -31.08 14.77 -9.40
C THR A 73 -31.52 14.76 -10.86
N ASN A 74 -32.81 14.52 -11.04
CA ASN A 74 -33.71 15.23 -11.93
C ASN A 74 -33.12 15.78 -13.24
N LYS A 75 -33.53 15.19 -14.36
CA LYS A 75 -33.84 15.99 -15.53
C LYS A 75 -35.02 15.38 -16.28
N CYS A 76 -36.22 15.83 -15.90
CA CYS A 76 -37.32 15.96 -16.83
C CYS A 76 -36.90 16.97 -17.90
N ILE A 77 -36.80 16.55 -19.16
CA ILE A 77 -37.24 17.31 -20.34
C ILE A 77 -37.78 16.27 -21.33
#